data_AF-A0A4D4J7P4-F1
#
_entry.id   AF-A0A4D4J7P4-F1
#
_cell.length_a   1.000
_cell.length_b   1.000
_cell.length_c   1.000
_cell.angle_alpha   90.00
_cell.angle_beta   90.00
_cell.angle_gamma   90.00
#
_symmetry.space_group_name_H-M   'P 1'
#
loop_
_entity.id
_entity.type
_entity.pdbx_description
1 polymer ?
#
loop_
_entity_poly.entity_id
_entity_poly.type
_entity_poly.pdbx_seq_one_letter_code
_entity_poly.pdbx_strand_id
1 'polypeptide(L)'
;MQAKPGHTVVIHDIRVKILRRAAPPTPDAATVVQLQSGGCGGNIEPHHFHASRDDPVPRLAPDRGETTTFPYSVSEGDPQEFDLTLLSYHCDRTWVPEIVWSVDGRVGVTDYSPQSYQVAQTGFHTVPSGGYPRVAWLLDAESSPPRWLPARFDDDALRVPDPD
;
A
#
# COMPACT_ATOMS: atom_id res chain seq x y z
N MET A 1 -6.56 -0.28 10.59
CA MET A 1 -7.67 0.60 11.02
C MET A 1 -8.26 0.08 12.32
N GLN A 2 -8.65 0.97 13.23
CA GLN A 2 -9.29 0.59 14.50
C GLN A 2 -10.46 1.53 14.80
N ALA A 3 -11.56 0.98 15.31
CA ALA A 3 -12.70 1.79 15.73
C ALA A 3 -12.55 2.26 17.19
N LYS A 4 -13.21 3.36 17.53
CA LYS A 4 -13.31 3.80 18.92
C LYS A 4 -14.13 2.80 19.75
N PRO A 5 -13.90 2.71 21.07
CA PRO A 5 -14.69 1.85 21.95
C PRO A 5 -16.19 2.07 21.79
N GLY A 6 -16.95 0.97 21.70
CA GLY A 6 -18.41 1.00 21.58
C GLY A 6 -18.95 1.35 20.19
N HIS A 7 -18.10 1.54 19.18
CA HIS A 7 -18.50 1.84 17.80
C HIS A 7 -18.03 0.75 16.84
N THR A 8 -18.85 0.42 15.85
CA THR A 8 -18.47 -0.44 14.72
C THR A 8 -18.52 0.37 13.43
N VAL A 9 -17.37 0.46 12.77
CA VAL A 9 -17.26 1.10 11.46
C VAL A 9 -17.40 0.03 10.38
N VAL A 10 -18.32 0.21 9.44
CA VAL A 10 -18.41 -0.62 8.24
C VAL A 10 -17.71 0.10 7.10
N ILE A 11 -16.68 -0.51 6.53
CA ILE A 11 -15.99 -0.05 5.34
C ILE A 11 -16.67 -0.68 4.15
N HIS A 12 -17.31 0.14 3.31
CA HIS A 12 -18.05 -0.30 2.13
C HIS A 12 -17.19 -0.42 0.89
N ASP A 13 -16.11 0.36 0.82
CA ASP A 13 -15.23 0.42 -0.34
C ASP A 13 -13.94 1.14 0.03
N ILE A 14 -12.85 0.80 -0.65
CA ILE A 14 -11.63 1.60 -0.70
C ILE A 14 -11.36 1.92 -2.16
N ARG A 15 -11.25 3.21 -2.47
CA ARG A 15 -11.02 3.70 -3.84
C ARG A 15 -9.63 4.30 -3.94
N VAL A 16 -9.04 4.19 -5.12
CA VAL A 16 -7.75 4.84 -5.41
C VAL A 16 -7.99 6.12 -6.19
N LYS A 17 -7.60 7.24 -5.61
CA LYS A 17 -7.61 8.55 -6.27
C LYS A 17 -6.22 8.92 -6.73
N ILE A 18 -6.03 9.00 -8.04
CA ILE A 18 -4.80 9.49 -8.64
C ILE A 18 -4.78 11.02 -8.54
N LEU A 19 -3.77 11.56 -7.84
CA LEU A 19 -3.53 12.99 -7.69
C LEU A 19 -2.69 13.55 -8.83
N ARG A 20 -1.68 12.79 -9.29
CA ARG A 20 -0.76 13.21 -10.35
C ARG A 20 -0.23 12.00 -11.12
N ARG A 21 0.06 12.23 -12.39
CA ARG A 21 0.81 11.32 -13.28
C ARG A 21 2.00 12.06 -13.84
N ALA A 22 3.17 11.42 -13.86
CA ALA A 22 4.36 11.95 -14.50
C ALA A 22 5.16 10.85 -15.20
N ALA A 23 6.15 11.27 -16.00
CA ALA A 23 7.13 10.33 -16.54
C ALA A 23 7.89 9.65 -15.39
N PRO A 24 8.19 8.36 -15.50
CA PRO A 24 9.01 7.68 -14.51
C PRO A 24 10.46 8.23 -14.57
N PRO A 25 11.24 8.13 -13.48
CA PRO A 25 12.63 8.54 -13.49
C PRO A 25 13.43 7.75 -14.54
N THR A 26 14.53 8.32 -15.03
CA THR A 26 15.44 7.58 -15.91
C THR A 26 16.23 6.55 -15.11
N PRO A 27 16.74 5.46 -15.74
CA PRO A 27 17.51 4.42 -15.04
C PRO A 27 18.76 4.92 -14.29
N ASP A 28 19.34 6.04 -14.71
CA ASP A 28 20.49 6.70 -14.06
C ASP A 28 20.09 7.61 -12.89
N ALA A 29 18.79 7.93 -12.75
CA ALA A 29 18.26 8.81 -11.71
C ALA A 29 17.61 8.08 -10.54
N ALA A 30 17.47 6.75 -10.59
CA ALA A 30 16.80 5.97 -9.55
C ALA A 30 17.40 4.57 -9.38
N THR A 31 17.32 4.05 -8.16
CA THR A 31 17.72 2.70 -7.78
C THR A 31 16.61 2.06 -6.97
N VAL A 32 16.27 0.81 -7.27
CA VAL A 32 15.34 0.02 -6.45
C VAL A 32 16.11 -0.55 -5.26
N VAL A 33 15.64 -0.22 -4.06
CA VAL A 33 16.24 -0.66 -2.79
C VAL A 33 15.28 -1.62 -2.10
N GLN A 34 15.76 -2.81 -1.78
CA GLN A 34 15.04 -3.77 -0.94
C GLN A 34 15.69 -3.82 0.45
N LEU A 35 14.89 -3.60 1.49
CA LEU A 35 15.33 -3.71 2.88
C LEU A 35 14.74 -4.99 3.48
N GLN A 36 15.59 -5.99 3.68
CA GLN A 36 15.28 -7.23 4.36
C GLN A 36 15.49 -7.02 5.86
N SER A 37 14.60 -6.25 6.47
CA SER A 37 14.44 -6.19 7.93
C SER A 37 13.20 -6.99 8.28
N GLY A 38 13.25 -7.81 9.34
CA GLY A 38 12.03 -8.37 9.93
C GLY A 38 11.02 -7.23 10.11
N GLY A 39 9.85 -7.36 9.49
CA GLY A 39 8.98 -6.24 9.12
C GLY A 39 8.61 -5.33 10.30
N CYS A 40 8.26 -4.08 9.98
CA CYS A 40 7.68 -3.14 10.94
C CYS A 40 6.14 -3.31 11.10
N GLY A 41 5.56 -4.36 10.50
CA GLY A 41 4.13 -4.63 10.48
C GLY A 41 3.63 -5.21 11.80
N GLY A 42 2.38 -4.92 12.15
CA GLY A 42 1.73 -5.50 13.33
C GLY A 42 1.47 -6.99 13.16
N ASN A 43 1.04 -7.67 14.22
CA ASN A 43 0.64 -9.09 14.18
C ASN A 43 -0.77 -9.29 13.59
N ILE A 44 -1.25 -8.39 12.74
CA ILE A 44 -2.56 -8.46 12.10
C ILE A 44 -2.31 -8.94 10.67
N GLU A 45 -3.00 -10.01 10.26
CA GLU A 45 -2.96 -10.45 8.87
C GLU A 45 -3.66 -9.41 7.99
N PRO A 46 -2.98 -8.80 7.03
CA PRO A 46 -3.59 -7.78 6.18
C PRO A 46 -4.47 -8.41 5.09
N HIS A 47 -5.54 -7.70 4.74
CA HIS A 47 -6.29 -7.97 3.52
C HIS A 47 -5.58 -7.35 2.32
N HIS A 48 -5.20 -8.18 1.36
CA HIS A 48 -4.42 -7.75 0.20
C HIS A 48 -5.34 -7.40 -0.97
N PHE A 49 -5.16 -6.20 -1.50
CA PHE A 49 -5.85 -5.72 -2.69
C PHE A 49 -4.84 -5.14 -3.68
N HIS A 50 -5.07 -5.39 -4.97
CA HIS A 50 -4.34 -4.75 -6.05
C HIS A 50 -5.27 -3.92 -6.94
N ALA A 51 -4.73 -2.86 -7.53
CA ALA A 51 -5.41 -2.16 -8.62
C ALA A 51 -4.68 -2.38 -9.94
N SER A 52 -5.49 -2.63 -10.98
CA SER A 52 -5.05 -2.93 -12.33
C SER A 52 -4.13 -1.87 -12.94
N ARG A 53 -3.33 -2.35 -13.89
CA ARG A 53 -2.24 -1.66 -14.56
C ARG A 53 -2.74 -0.52 -15.39
N ASP A 54 -2.05 0.57 -15.20
CA ASP A 54 -2.15 1.80 -15.94
C ASP A 54 -3.54 2.48 -16.09
N ASP A 55 -4.60 1.95 -15.48
CA ASP A 55 -5.97 2.44 -15.66
C ASP A 55 -6.15 3.93 -15.30
N PRO A 56 -6.98 4.67 -16.06
CA PRO A 56 -7.33 6.06 -15.74
C PRO A 56 -7.97 6.18 -14.35
N VAL A 57 -8.82 5.21 -14.00
CA VAL A 57 -9.52 5.09 -12.71
C VAL A 57 -9.23 3.68 -12.15
N PRO A 58 -8.21 3.53 -11.29
CA PRO A 58 -7.84 2.23 -10.75
C PRO A 58 -8.95 1.69 -9.85
N ARG A 59 -9.29 0.41 -10.02
CA ARG A 59 -10.24 -0.31 -9.16
C ARG A 59 -9.48 -1.37 -8.37
N LEU A 60 -9.68 -1.40 -7.06
CA LEU A 60 -9.13 -2.45 -6.22
C LEU A 60 -9.88 -3.75 -6.45
N ALA A 61 -9.12 -4.83 -6.55
CA ALA A 61 -9.59 -6.20 -6.56
C ALA A 61 -8.82 -6.97 -5.48
N PRO A 62 -9.47 -7.92 -4.77
CA PRO A 62 -8.78 -8.76 -3.81
C PRO A 62 -7.70 -9.59 -4.50
N ASP A 63 -6.58 -9.83 -3.82
CA ASP A 63 -5.50 -10.69 -4.32
C ASP A 63 -5.91 -12.16 -4.38
N ARG A 64 -5.15 -12.98 -5.13
CA ARG A 64 -5.41 -14.42 -5.22
C ARG A 64 -5.27 -15.06 -3.83
N GLY A 65 -6.35 -15.66 -3.35
CA GLY A 65 -6.41 -16.29 -2.02
C GLY A 65 -7.19 -15.47 -0.99
N GLU A 66 -7.40 -14.18 -1.25
CA GLU A 66 -8.37 -13.38 -0.50
C GLU A 66 -9.77 -13.80 -0.95
N THR A 67 -10.56 -14.27 0.01
CA THR A 67 -11.91 -14.82 -0.25
C THR A 67 -13.01 -13.82 0.08
N THR A 68 -12.66 -12.77 0.82
CA THR A 68 -13.58 -11.74 1.24
C THR A 68 -13.40 -10.51 0.35
N THR A 69 -14.51 -9.82 0.09
CA THR A 69 -14.55 -8.52 -0.55
C THR A 69 -15.33 -7.58 0.36
N PHE A 70 -15.23 -6.28 0.13
CA PHE A 70 -16.06 -5.30 0.82
C PHE A 70 -17.55 -5.72 0.84
N PRO A 71 -18.25 -5.45 1.96
CA PRO A 71 -17.82 -4.61 3.08
C PRO A 71 -17.02 -5.34 4.19
N TYR A 72 -16.19 -4.60 4.93
CA TYR A 72 -15.50 -5.06 6.14
C TYR A 72 -16.03 -4.34 7.39
N SER A 73 -16.08 -5.02 8.53
CA SER A 73 -16.42 -4.42 9.82
C SER A 73 -15.16 -4.21 10.64
N VAL A 74 -15.04 -3.04 11.27
CA VAL A 74 -13.93 -2.68 12.15
C VAL A 74 -14.50 -2.34 13.52
N SER A 75 -13.98 -2.99 14.56
CA SER A 75 -14.32 -2.69 15.95
C SER A 75 -13.06 -2.42 16.79
N GLU A 76 -13.21 -2.12 18.08
CA GLU A 76 -12.07 -1.90 18.97
C GLU A 76 -11.19 -3.16 19.12
N GLY A 77 -11.81 -4.33 19.23
CA GLY A 77 -11.15 -5.62 19.43
C GLY A 77 -10.90 -6.40 18.14
N ASP A 78 -11.32 -5.85 17.00
CA ASP A 78 -11.15 -6.45 15.67
C ASP A 78 -10.67 -5.37 14.69
N PRO A 79 -9.39 -4.97 14.79
CA PRO A 79 -8.79 -4.05 13.84
C PRO A 79 -8.57 -4.74 12.50
N GLN A 80 -8.79 -4.01 11.41
CA GLN A 80 -8.58 -4.51 10.05
C GLN A 80 -7.37 -3.82 9.42
N GLU A 81 -6.44 -4.57 8.83
CA GLU A 81 -5.33 -4.05 8.05
C GLU A 81 -5.57 -4.28 6.55
N PHE A 82 -5.25 -3.30 5.72
CA PHE A 82 -5.43 -3.37 4.27
C PHE A 82 -4.11 -3.01 3.60
N ASP A 83 -3.58 -3.95 2.82
CA ASP A 83 -2.42 -3.73 1.98
C ASP A 83 -2.90 -3.43 0.55
N LEU A 84 -2.55 -2.24 0.06
CA LEU A 84 -3.04 -1.72 -1.20
C LEU A 84 -1.90 -1.59 -2.20
N THR A 85 -1.84 -2.52 -3.15
CA THR A 85 -0.83 -2.53 -4.20
C THR A 85 -1.37 -1.85 -5.46
N LEU A 86 -0.86 -0.66 -5.78
CA LEU A 86 -1.11 -0.03 -7.07
C LEU A 86 -0.01 -0.44 -8.06
N LEU A 87 -0.39 -0.94 -9.24
CA LEU A 87 0.54 -1.29 -10.30
C LEU A 87 0.80 -0.11 -11.25
N SER A 88 2.07 0.09 -11.65
CA SER A 88 2.47 1.07 -12.67
C SER A 88 3.60 0.57 -13.56
N TYR A 89 3.46 0.74 -14.88
CA TYR A 89 4.51 0.39 -15.85
C TYR A 89 5.09 1.58 -16.60
N HIS A 90 4.29 2.62 -16.83
CA HIS A 90 4.68 3.71 -17.72
C HIS A 90 4.69 5.08 -17.06
N CYS A 91 4.32 5.19 -15.77
CA CYS A 91 4.25 6.47 -15.09
C CYS A 91 4.63 6.43 -13.62
N ASP A 92 5.12 7.55 -13.12
CA ASP A 92 5.10 7.87 -11.69
C ASP A 92 3.69 8.33 -11.32
N ARG A 93 3.04 7.62 -10.40
CA ARG A 93 1.69 7.92 -9.91
C ARG A 93 1.76 8.42 -8.49
N THR A 94 1.27 9.62 -8.27
CA THR A 94 0.93 10.10 -6.93
C THR A 94 -0.54 9.79 -6.67
N TRP A 95 -0.86 9.09 -5.59
CA TRP A 95 -2.22 8.64 -5.30
C TRP A 95 -2.52 8.61 -3.80
N VAL A 96 -3.81 8.58 -3.46
CA VAL A 96 -4.29 8.41 -2.09
C VAL A 96 -5.50 7.47 -2.05
N PRO A 97 -5.67 6.70 -0.96
CA PRO A 97 -6.90 5.96 -0.74
C PRO A 97 -8.04 6.90 -0.32
N GLU A 98 -9.25 6.61 -0.80
CA GLU A 98 -10.51 7.17 -0.34
C GLU A 98 -11.37 6.05 0.23
N ILE A 99 -11.69 6.14 1.52
CA ILE A 99 -12.36 5.09 2.26
C ILE A 99 -13.83 5.47 2.42
N VAL A 100 -14.73 4.65 1.89
CA VAL A 100 -16.17 4.81 2.01
C VAL A 100 -16.65 4.03 3.22
N TRP A 101 -17.29 4.69 4.16
CA TRP A 101 -17.62 4.07 5.45
C TRP A 101 -18.98 4.49 5.98
N SER A 102 -19.48 3.70 6.94
CA SER A 102 -20.58 4.08 7.81
C SER A 102 -20.31 3.73 9.28
N VAL A 103 -20.77 4.58 10.21
CA VAL A 103 -20.74 4.33 11.65
C VAL A 103 -21.98 4.96 12.30
N ASP A 104 -22.73 4.17 13.07
CA ASP A 104 -23.96 4.62 13.77
C ASP A 104 -24.94 5.40 12.89
N GLY A 105 -25.19 4.91 11.67
CA GLY A 105 -26.09 5.54 10.70
C GLY A 105 -25.52 6.76 9.97
N ARG A 106 -24.32 7.24 10.32
CA ARG A 106 -23.58 8.25 9.53
C ARG A 106 -22.81 7.56 8.43
N VAL A 107 -22.87 8.11 7.22
CA VAL A 107 -22.05 7.69 6.08
C VAL A 107 -21.02 8.76 5.77
N GLY A 108 -19.85 8.37 5.28
CA GLY A 108 -18.78 9.31 4.94
C GLY A 108 -17.78 8.73 3.96
N VAL A 109 -16.96 9.65 3.43
CA VAL A 109 -15.76 9.31 2.66
C VAL A 109 -14.60 10.00 3.36
N THR A 110 -13.59 9.23 3.76
CA THR A 110 -12.33 9.76 4.26
C THR A 110 -11.29 9.62 3.16
N ASP A 111 -10.85 10.74 2.60
CA ASP A 111 -9.68 10.77 1.73
C ASP A 111 -8.41 11.03 2.55
N TYR A 112 -7.29 10.45 2.11
CA TYR A 112 -5.97 10.67 2.72
C TYR A 112 -5.14 11.69 1.94
N SER A 113 -5.79 12.67 1.33
CA SER A 113 -5.11 13.72 0.57
C SER A 113 -4.31 14.67 1.47
N PRO A 114 -3.26 15.33 0.93
CA PRO A 114 -2.54 16.37 1.66
C PRO A 114 -3.44 17.50 2.20
N GLN A 115 -4.62 17.72 1.60
CA GLN A 115 -5.58 18.73 2.04
C GLN A 115 -6.42 18.28 3.24
N SER A 116 -6.60 16.97 3.45
CA SER A 116 -7.43 16.42 4.53
C SER A 116 -6.64 16.12 5.81
N TYR A 117 -5.31 16.02 5.73
CA TYR A 117 -4.46 15.68 6.87
C TYR A 117 -3.48 16.81 7.23
N GLN A 118 -3.32 17.11 8.52
CA GLN A 118 -2.43 18.18 9.02
C GLN A 118 -0.93 17.87 8.90
N VAL A 119 -0.57 16.67 8.44
CA VAL A 119 0.80 16.35 8.02
C VAL A 119 0.80 16.41 6.51
N ALA A 120 1.71 17.18 5.92
CA ALA A 120 1.89 17.30 4.47
C ALA A 120 2.29 15.95 3.84
N GLN A 121 1.32 15.05 3.75
CA GLN A 121 1.41 13.79 3.04
C GLN A 121 1.19 14.14 1.57
N THR A 122 2.25 14.19 0.77
CA THR A 122 2.18 14.53 -0.66
C THR A 122 1.48 13.47 -1.52
N GLY A 123 0.87 12.45 -0.90
CA GLY A 123 0.35 11.25 -1.52
C GLY A 123 1.40 10.13 -1.59
N PHE A 124 0.94 8.91 -1.81
CA PHE A 124 1.79 7.75 -2.06
C PHE A 124 2.31 7.80 -3.50
N HIS A 125 3.56 7.39 -3.70
CA HIS A 125 4.18 7.31 -5.02
C HIS A 125 4.35 5.85 -5.44
N THR A 126 3.89 5.54 -6.64
CA THR A 126 4.13 4.25 -7.29
C THR A 126 4.82 4.50 -8.63
N VAL A 127 6.02 3.93 -8.77
CA VAL A 127 6.81 3.97 -10.02
C VAL A 127 7.05 2.54 -10.52
N PRO A 128 7.34 2.36 -11.82
CA PRO A 128 7.79 1.06 -12.33
C PRO A 128 9.10 0.64 -11.66
N SER A 129 9.29 -0.65 -11.43
CA SER A 129 10.53 -1.21 -10.86
C SER A 129 11.43 -1.88 -11.90
N GLY A 130 10.94 -2.05 -13.13
CA GLY A 130 11.70 -2.62 -14.25
C GLY A 130 12.69 -1.63 -14.85
N GLY A 131 13.89 -2.11 -15.22
CA GLY A 131 14.89 -1.30 -15.93
C GLY A 131 15.81 -0.45 -15.05
N TYR A 132 15.63 -0.44 -13.72
CA TYR A 132 16.48 0.29 -12.78
C TYR A 132 17.55 -0.62 -12.16
N PRO A 133 18.71 -0.07 -11.76
CA PRO A 133 19.65 -0.74 -10.86
C PRO A 133 18.95 -1.21 -9.57
N ARG A 134 19.38 -2.35 -9.05
CA ARG A 134 18.77 -3.01 -7.89
C ARG A 134 19.81 -3.28 -6.82
N VAL A 135 19.49 -2.96 -5.58
CA VAL A 135 20.32 -3.24 -4.40
C VAL A 135 19.45 -3.75 -3.26
N ALA A 136 19.98 -4.65 -2.46
CA ALA A 136 19.30 -5.17 -1.29
C ALA A 136 20.22 -5.13 -0.07
N TRP A 137 19.61 -4.92 1.10
CA TRP A 137 20.30 -4.87 2.39
C TRP A 137 19.54 -5.70 3.42
N LEU A 138 20.26 -6.48 4.21
CA LEU A 138 19.74 -7.27 5.32
C LEU A 138 20.12 -6.57 6.63
N LEU A 139 19.16 -6.40 7.53
CA LEU A 139 19.44 -5.92 8.88
C LEU A 139 19.92 -7.08 9.75
N ASP A 140 21.21 -7.10 10.07
CA ASP A 140 21.79 -7.98 11.08
C ASP A 140 21.47 -7.42 12.47
N ALA A 141 20.25 -7.71 12.93
CA ALA A 141 19.73 -7.25 14.22
C ALA A 141 20.46 -7.86 15.43
N GLU A 142 21.15 -8.99 15.24
CA GLU A 142 21.93 -9.67 16.29
C GLU A 142 23.29 -8.99 16.54
N SER A 143 23.75 -8.15 15.62
CA SER A 143 24.95 -7.35 15.82
C SER A 143 24.73 -6.18 16.78
N SER A 144 25.79 -5.74 17.47
CA SER A 144 25.75 -4.58 18.37
C SER A 144 26.84 -3.57 18.00
N PRO A 145 26.48 -2.39 17.44
CA PRO A 145 25.12 -1.97 17.07
C PRO A 145 24.59 -2.76 15.85
N PRO A 146 23.25 -2.81 15.64
CA PRO A 146 22.66 -3.39 14.45
C PRO A 146 23.27 -2.77 13.18
N ARG A 147 23.57 -3.60 12.19
CA ARG A 147 24.21 -3.17 10.94
C ARG A 147 23.47 -3.68 9.71
N TRP A 148 23.49 -2.86 8.67
CA TRP A 148 23.02 -3.26 7.35
C TRP A 148 24.13 -3.95 6.59
N LEU A 149 23.86 -5.15 6.09
CA LEU A 149 24.77 -5.94 5.27
C LEU A 149 24.24 -6.02 3.84
N PRO A 150 25.10 -5.99 2.80
CA PRO A 150 24.66 -6.26 1.43
C PRO A 150 23.95 -7.61 1.36
N ALA A 151 22.81 -7.65 0.68
CA ALA A 151 22.01 -8.84 0.51
C ALA A 151 21.78 -9.13 -0.98
N ARG A 152 21.28 -10.34 -1.25
CA ARG A 152 20.77 -10.68 -2.57
C ARG A 152 19.40 -10.03 -2.75
N PHE A 153 19.21 -9.35 -3.88
CA PHE A 153 17.90 -8.85 -4.26
C PHE A 153 16.96 -10.02 -4.56
N ASP A 154 15.78 -10.00 -3.94
CA ASP A 154 14.73 -10.99 -4.18
C ASP A 154 13.72 -10.43 -5.18
N ASP A 155 13.73 -10.99 -6.39
CA ASP A 155 12.85 -10.63 -7.48
C ASP A 155 11.40 -11.08 -7.26
N ASP A 156 11.18 -12.15 -6.50
CA ASP A 156 9.84 -12.67 -6.25
C ASP A 156 9.05 -11.71 -5.34
N ALA A 157 9.72 -10.94 -4.49
CA ALA A 157 9.12 -9.90 -3.66
C ALA A 157 8.51 -8.73 -4.46
N LEU A 158 8.89 -8.55 -5.74
CA LEU A 158 8.29 -7.56 -6.64
C LEU A 158 7.18 -8.15 -7.51
N ARG A 159 6.95 -9.45 -7.43
CA ARG A 159 6.01 -10.16 -8.28
C ARG A 159 4.60 -9.98 -7.74
N VAL A 160 3.89 -9.01 -8.30
CA VAL A 160 2.44 -8.93 -8.09
C VAL A 160 1.78 -10.03 -8.92
N PRO A 161 0.81 -10.78 -8.37
CA PRO A 161 0.09 -11.80 -9.13
C PRO A 161 -0.47 -11.21 -10.42
N ASP A 162 -0.25 -11.88 -11.56
CA ASP A 162 -0.89 -11.46 -12.81
C ASP A 162 -2.42 -11.59 -12.64
N PRO A 163 -3.20 -10.53 -12.96
CA PRO A 163 -4.62 -10.72 -13.24
C PRO A 163 -4.71 -11.47 -14.58
N ASP A 164 -5.29 -12.67 -14.56
CA ASP A 164 -5.61 -13.42 -15.78
C ASP A 164 -6.63 -12.65 -16.65
#